data_AF-A0A9D4YXQ5-F1
#
_entry.id   AF-A0A9D4YXQ5-F1
#
_cell.length_a   1.000
_cell.length_b   1.000
_cell.length_c   1.000
_cell.angle_alpha   90.00
_cell.angle_beta   90.00
_cell.angle_gamma   90.00
#
_symmetry.space_group_name_H-M   'P 1'
#
loop_
_entity.id
_entity.type
_entity.pdbx_description
1 polymer ?
#
loop_
_entity_poly.entity_id
_entity_poly.type
_entity_poly.pdbx_seq_one_letter_code
_entity_poly.pdbx_strand_id
1 'polypeptide(L)'
;MADEEQQALLEEVHAPWEFASRQNQGSGNVVTSVSELLRQQQGQQGDAVVATLQRSGVSKLGEFVADSNLVYPAFDGQPILTLGSPMRDADYETMWTRFMGDTLKRKGERRTGWSSGVVVEAFVVNVKNAADPDHKGIIQPLLKRWQAGGLELSAFGLPAIQAVIEYKWRTFARRLLLWQLAVFVCWLASFFTFAILFQDEDPKASLAEVVSTRRGLATVVAELVALLSMVPFLVLEAGTLSAYKFRGWFNVWNGLDAITYALQISIAVLHLSRHVDSGYLSIVCALQCIMLLFRLQYYSRVFTATRFAFLEAVKEAINAISIYLAFMLLIMLGFAVAFHILFRADQEHEEFRTITNSFLLMFANQDGLLDLDIMRASHNPMAATLLAVGYSFVMGMVIVNMLIGVMSNALEKTNEHSGTKMTLHKASIIDELESAMPSWLENRFDGIWYPDFIHILRIDPDRVDKPNLEEMWKPNEEEQDKDDGSAESVDVAGQLAEVQAQLARMEQLLQNLLQQKGGSDTPAISSA
;
A
#
# COMPACT_ATOMS: atom_id res chain seq x y z
N MET A 1 -2.61 -8.22 -13.57
CA MET A 1 -2.83 -7.21 -12.51
C MET A 1 -1.68 -7.09 -11.51
N ALA A 2 -1.44 -7.99 -10.55
CA ALA A 2 -0.35 -7.78 -9.56
C ALA A 2 1.06 -7.72 -10.20
N ASP A 3 1.32 -8.55 -11.21
CA ASP A 3 2.61 -8.55 -11.93
C ASP A 3 2.78 -7.34 -12.88
N GLU A 4 1.70 -6.91 -13.54
CA GLU A 4 1.69 -5.69 -14.38
C GLU A 4 1.90 -4.42 -13.55
N GLU A 5 1.30 -4.35 -12.37
CA GLU A 5 1.45 -3.22 -11.45
C GLU A 5 2.86 -3.17 -10.86
N GLN A 6 3.46 -4.34 -10.55
CA GLN A 6 4.88 -4.42 -10.18
C GLN A 6 5.80 -4.00 -11.33
N GLN A 7 5.51 -4.38 -12.57
CA GLN A 7 6.29 -3.95 -13.74
C GLN A 7 6.19 -2.44 -13.97
N ALA A 8 4.99 -1.85 -13.90
CA ALA A 8 4.81 -0.40 -14.03
C ALA A 8 5.55 0.38 -12.92
N LEU A 9 5.53 -0.12 -11.68
CA LEU A 9 6.31 0.45 -10.57
C LEU A 9 7.82 0.33 -10.80
N LEU A 10 8.28 -0.78 -11.36
CA LEU A 10 9.69 -0.96 -11.72
C LEU A 10 10.10 0.00 -12.83
N GLU A 11 9.28 0.17 -13.88
CA GLU A 11 9.52 1.13 -14.95
C GLU A 11 9.55 2.58 -14.46
N GLU A 12 8.62 2.98 -13.60
CA GLU A 12 8.59 4.33 -12.99
C GLU A 12 9.83 4.58 -12.12
N VAL A 13 10.31 3.55 -11.40
CA VAL A 13 11.55 3.64 -10.62
C VAL A 13 12.79 3.59 -11.50
N HIS A 14 12.79 2.89 -12.64
CA HIS A 14 13.97 2.73 -13.49
C HIS A 14 14.21 3.91 -14.44
N ALA A 15 13.17 4.57 -14.94
CA ALA A 15 13.29 5.66 -15.90
C ALA A 15 14.16 6.85 -15.41
N PRO A 16 14.06 7.32 -14.15
CA PRO A 16 14.94 8.38 -13.63
C PRO A 16 16.41 7.98 -13.56
N TRP A 17 16.70 6.69 -13.42
CA TRP A 17 18.06 6.17 -13.30
C TRP A 17 18.71 5.94 -14.65
N GLU A 18 17.98 5.71 -15.73
CA GLU A 18 18.57 5.68 -17.09
C GLU A 18 19.26 6.99 -17.46
N PHE A 19 18.67 8.12 -17.06
CA PHE A 19 19.30 9.43 -17.23
C PHE A 19 20.60 9.54 -16.44
N ALA A 20 20.64 8.99 -15.21
CA ALA A 20 21.84 8.96 -14.38
C ALA A 20 22.91 8.00 -14.91
N SER A 21 22.52 6.84 -15.47
CA SER A 21 23.43 5.86 -16.08
C SER A 21 24.11 6.42 -17.34
N ARG A 22 23.44 7.34 -18.07
CA ARG A 22 23.97 8.04 -19.26
C ARG A 22 24.88 9.23 -18.93
N GLN A 23 24.88 9.73 -17.69
CA GLN A 23 25.82 10.76 -17.28
C GLN A 23 27.22 10.16 -17.12
N ASN A 24 28.21 10.74 -17.82
CA ASN A 24 29.58 10.25 -17.88
C ASN A 24 30.19 9.94 -16.50
N GLN A 25 31.03 8.90 -16.47
CA GLN A 25 32.02 8.66 -15.42
C GLN A 25 32.91 9.91 -15.29
N GLY A 26 32.61 10.78 -14.34
CA GLY A 26 33.28 12.05 -14.20
C GLY A 26 33.23 12.47 -12.75
N SER A 27 34.37 12.93 -12.24
CA SER A 27 34.58 13.49 -10.90
C SER A 27 33.66 14.69 -10.65
N GLY A 28 32.37 14.44 -10.43
CA GLY A 28 31.40 15.48 -10.13
C GLY A 28 31.89 16.26 -8.92
N ASN A 29 31.90 17.59 -8.99
CA ASN A 29 32.21 18.42 -7.82
C ASN A 29 31.29 17.97 -6.68
N VAL A 30 31.87 17.61 -5.53
CA VAL A 30 31.10 17.29 -4.33
C VAL A 30 30.20 18.49 -4.07
N VAL A 31 28.91 18.22 -4.00
CA VAL A 31 27.96 19.26 -3.65
C VAL A 31 28.10 19.43 -2.13
N THR A 32 28.57 20.61 -1.74
CA THR A 32 28.74 21.01 -0.33
C THR A 32 27.43 20.81 0.42
N SER A 33 27.52 20.55 1.73
CA SER A 33 26.45 20.05 2.62
C SER A 33 25.05 20.56 2.31
N VAL A 34 24.00 19.81 2.66
CA VAL A 34 22.58 20.22 2.45
C VAL A 34 22.31 21.65 2.95
N SER A 35 22.88 22.03 4.10
CA SER A 35 22.81 23.38 4.64
C SER A 35 23.48 24.45 3.76
N GLU A 36 24.61 24.14 3.13
CA GLU A 36 25.30 25.04 2.20
C GLU A 36 24.58 25.13 0.86
N LEU A 37 24.00 24.04 0.36
CA LEU A 37 23.10 24.04 -0.80
C LEU A 37 21.91 24.98 -0.59
N LEU A 38 21.23 24.85 0.55
CA LEU A 38 20.08 25.69 0.89
C LEU A 38 20.48 27.15 1.14
N ARG A 39 21.67 27.39 1.70
CA ARG A 39 22.18 28.73 2.01
C ARG A 39 22.73 29.47 0.78
N GLN A 40 23.43 28.77 -0.12
CA GLN A 40 23.93 29.37 -1.37
C GLN A 40 22.79 29.78 -2.30
N GLN A 41 21.65 29.08 -2.25
CA GLN A 41 20.51 29.33 -3.11
C GLN A 41 19.33 30.03 -2.44
N GLN A 42 19.47 30.47 -1.18
CA GLN A 42 18.46 31.27 -0.48
C GLN A 42 18.17 32.63 -1.15
N GLY A 43 18.96 33.04 -2.16
CA GLY A 43 18.74 34.21 -3.01
C GLY A 43 18.25 33.91 -4.45
N GLN A 44 18.13 32.65 -4.86
CA GLN A 44 17.60 32.24 -6.17
C GLN A 44 16.34 31.39 -5.99
N GLN A 45 15.42 31.43 -6.96
CA GLN A 45 14.20 30.61 -6.95
C GLN A 45 14.57 29.15 -6.69
N GLY A 46 13.88 28.50 -5.74
CA GLY A 46 14.31 27.22 -5.21
C GLY A 46 14.33 26.07 -6.23
N ASP A 47 13.85 26.26 -7.46
CA ASP A 47 13.97 25.30 -8.56
C ASP A 47 15.43 25.02 -8.92
N ALA A 48 16.34 25.95 -8.57
CA ALA A 48 17.77 25.76 -8.71
C ALA A 48 18.30 24.57 -7.89
N VAL A 49 17.72 24.25 -6.72
CA VAL A 49 18.17 23.12 -5.89
C VAL A 49 17.80 21.80 -6.57
N VAL A 50 16.57 21.70 -7.05
CA VAL A 50 16.04 20.53 -7.77
C VAL A 50 16.81 20.32 -9.07
N ALA A 51 17.07 21.40 -9.82
CA ALA A 51 17.89 21.34 -11.02
C ALA A 51 19.34 20.91 -10.74
N THR A 52 19.92 21.33 -9.61
CA THR A 52 21.26 20.90 -9.17
C THR A 52 21.26 19.42 -8.79
N LEU A 53 20.25 18.95 -8.06
CA LEU A 53 20.08 17.53 -7.71
C LEU A 53 19.82 16.66 -8.94
N GLN A 54 19.07 17.16 -9.92
CA GLN A 54 18.82 16.45 -11.17
C GLN A 54 20.09 16.33 -12.03
N ARG A 55 20.94 17.37 -12.04
CA ARG A 55 22.17 17.38 -12.85
C ARG A 55 23.36 16.72 -12.18
N SER A 56 23.46 16.79 -10.86
CA SER A 56 24.67 16.43 -10.11
C SER A 56 24.42 15.69 -8.80
N GLY A 57 23.18 15.29 -8.50
CA GLY A 57 22.85 14.62 -7.23
C GLY A 57 23.43 13.22 -7.09
N VAL A 58 23.68 12.52 -8.19
CA VAL A 58 24.27 11.17 -8.22
C VAL A 58 25.40 11.11 -9.24
N SER A 59 26.48 10.40 -8.92
CA SER A 59 27.56 10.07 -9.86
C SER A 59 27.72 8.56 -9.98
N LYS A 60 27.96 8.08 -11.20
CA LYS A 60 28.32 6.69 -11.48
C LYS A 60 29.79 6.45 -11.12
N LEU A 61 30.03 5.49 -10.22
CA LEU A 61 31.39 5.08 -9.81
C LEU A 61 31.99 4.07 -10.78
N GLY A 62 31.17 3.15 -11.29
CA GLY A 62 31.61 2.12 -12.22
C GLY A 62 30.57 1.01 -12.42
N GLU A 63 30.94 0.03 -13.23
CA GLU A 63 30.17 -1.19 -13.47
C GLU A 63 31.08 -2.37 -13.16
N PHE A 64 30.53 -3.44 -12.58
CA PHE A 64 31.25 -4.69 -12.39
C PHE A 64 30.32 -5.88 -12.58
N VAL A 65 30.89 -7.05 -12.86
CA VAL A 65 30.14 -8.30 -13.04
C VAL A 65 30.17 -9.07 -11.74
N ALA A 66 28.99 -9.39 -11.20
CA ALA A 66 28.84 -10.18 -9.99
C ALA A 66 28.03 -11.45 -10.26
N ASP A 67 28.32 -12.53 -9.53
CA ASP A 67 27.60 -13.80 -9.67
C ASP A 67 26.12 -13.63 -9.29
N SER A 68 25.20 -14.12 -10.13
CA SER A 68 23.76 -14.09 -9.92
C SER A 68 23.33 -14.72 -8.59
N ASN A 69 24.06 -15.74 -8.13
CA ASN A 69 23.83 -16.36 -6.82
C ASN A 69 24.13 -15.41 -5.65
N LEU A 70 24.98 -14.41 -5.86
CA LEU A 70 25.26 -13.39 -4.86
C LEU A 70 24.28 -12.21 -4.97
N VAL A 71 23.99 -11.79 -6.20
CA VAL A 71 23.21 -10.59 -6.51
C VAL A 71 21.74 -10.78 -6.14
N TYR A 72 21.04 -11.77 -6.70
CA TYR A 72 19.59 -11.89 -6.50
C TYR A 72 19.16 -12.06 -5.04
N PRO A 73 19.83 -12.88 -4.21
CA PRO A 73 19.49 -13.00 -2.78
C PRO A 73 19.77 -11.72 -1.98
N ALA A 74 20.76 -10.92 -2.39
CA ALA A 74 21.07 -9.64 -1.77
C ALA A 74 20.01 -8.57 -2.09
N PHE A 75 19.50 -8.53 -3.32
CA PHE A 75 18.46 -7.59 -3.74
C PHE A 75 17.06 -7.95 -3.23
N ASP A 76 16.74 -9.24 -3.00
CA ASP A 76 15.47 -9.69 -2.38
C ASP A 76 14.20 -9.16 -3.09
N GLY A 77 14.26 -9.08 -4.43
CA GLY A 77 13.17 -8.55 -5.26
C GLY A 77 13.03 -7.01 -5.23
N GLN A 78 14.02 -6.28 -4.73
CA GLN A 78 14.06 -4.82 -4.79
C GLN A 78 14.84 -4.32 -6.01
N PRO A 79 14.55 -3.12 -6.55
CA PRO A 79 15.23 -2.58 -7.73
C PRO A 79 16.63 -2.01 -7.44
N ILE A 80 16.89 -1.58 -6.19
CA ILE A 80 18.15 -0.95 -5.77
C ILE A 80 18.60 -1.46 -4.40
N LEU A 81 19.91 -1.48 -4.17
CA LEU A 81 20.56 -1.68 -2.87
C LEU A 81 21.28 -0.40 -2.44
N THR A 82 21.28 -0.11 -1.14
CA THR A 82 21.91 1.10 -0.59
C THR A 82 22.82 0.76 0.58
N LEU A 83 23.95 1.47 0.68
CA LEU A 83 24.95 1.28 1.71
C LEU A 83 25.52 2.64 2.15
N GLY A 84 25.74 2.82 3.46
CA GLY A 84 26.39 4.00 4.01
C GLY A 84 27.91 3.85 4.05
N SER A 85 28.65 4.88 3.66
CA SER A 85 30.10 4.94 3.75
C SER A 85 30.58 6.31 4.20
N PRO A 86 31.66 6.41 5.00
CA PRO A 86 32.30 7.69 5.33
C PRO A 86 33.08 8.27 4.13
N MET A 87 33.40 7.45 3.13
CA MET A 87 34.19 7.85 1.96
C MET A 87 33.34 7.83 0.69
N ARG A 88 33.51 8.86 -0.14
CA ARG A 88 32.93 8.95 -1.48
C ARG A 88 33.61 7.98 -2.45
N ASP A 89 34.94 8.05 -2.55
CA ASP A 89 35.73 7.30 -3.52
C ASP A 89 36.29 6.02 -2.90
N ALA A 90 35.38 5.15 -2.43
CA ALA A 90 35.77 3.85 -1.92
C ALA A 90 35.88 2.84 -3.08
N ASP A 91 36.69 1.79 -2.89
CA ASP A 91 36.73 0.63 -3.79
C ASP A 91 35.36 -0.06 -3.78
N TYR A 92 34.53 0.30 -4.75
CA TYR A 92 33.13 -0.07 -4.83
C TYR A 92 32.97 -1.59 -5.06
N GLU A 93 33.86 -2.21 -5.84
CA GLU A 93 33.79 -3.64 -6.14
C GLU A 93 34.03 -4.47 -4.88
N THR A 94 35.10 -4.16 -4.14
CA THR A 94 35.42 -4.86 -2.89
C THR A 94 34.35 -4.60 -1.81
N MET A 95 33.85 -3.36 -1.72
CA MET A 95 32.82 -2.98 -0.75
C MET A 95 31.51 -3.75 -0.99
N TRP A 96 31.01 -3.75 -2.22
CA TRP A 96 29.75 -4.39 -2.56
C TRP A 96 29.86 -5.93 -2.54
N THR A 97 30.97 -6.50 -2.99
CA THR A 97 31.20 -7.94 -2.92
C THR A 97 31.19 -8.44 -1.48
N ARG A 98 31.84 -7.70 -0.56
CA ARG A 98 31.81 -8.01 0.86
C ARG A 98 30.40 -7.90 1.44
N PHE A 99 29.68 -6.83 1.11
CA PHE A 99 28.31 -6.61 1.59
C PHE A 99 27.35 -7.72 1.13
N MET A 100 27.40 -8.11 -0.15
CA MET A 100 26.60 -9.22 -0.69
C MET A 100 26.96 -10.54 -0.01
N GLY A 101 28.25 -10.82 0.15
CA GLY A 101 28.75 -12.01 0.85
C GLY A 101 28.26 -12.12 2.30
N ASP A 102 28.32 -11.02 3.06
CA ASP A 102 27.84 -11.00 4.44
C ASP A 102 26.31 -11.11 4.54
N THR A 103 25.59 -10.61 3.53
CA THR A 103 24.12 -10.76 3.43
C THR A 103 23.72 -12.21 3.18
N LEU A 104 24.45 -12.93 2.32
CA LEU A 104 24.22 -14.35 2.05
C LEU A 104 24.50 -15.23 3.27
N LYS A 105 25.58 -14.96 4.00
CA LYS A 105 25.88 -15.67 5.26
C LYS A 105 24.72 -15.58 6.25
N ARG A 106 23.99 -14.46 6.27
CA ARG A 106 22.83 -14.26 7.15
C ARG A 106 21.56 -14.91 6.64
N LYS A 107 21.31 -14.91 5.32
CA LYS A 107 20.09 -15.45 4.72
C LYS A 107 20.16 -16.95 4.36
N GLY A 108 21.36 -17.53 4.34
CA GLY A 108 21.62 -18.89 3.90
C GLY A 108 21.84 -18.98 2.38
N GLU A 109 22.74 -19.86 1.95
CA GLU A 109 23.01 -20.10 0.54
C GLU A 109 21.81 -20.76 -0.15
N ARG A 110 21.28 -20.13 -1.20
CA ARG A 110 20.35 -20.77 -2.14
C ARG A 110 21.15 -21.22 -3.36
N ARG A 111 21.68 -22.44 -3.32
CA ARG A 111 22.40 -23.02 -4.46
C ARG A 111 21.37 -23.46 -5.51
N THR A 112 21.28 -22.72 -6.59
CA THR A 112 20.47 -23.07 -7.77
C THR A 112 21.23 -24.00 -8.73
N GLY A 113 22.56 -24.10 -8.58
CA GLY A 113 23.45 -24.86 -9.47
C GLY A 113 23.78 -24.14 -10.79
N TRP A 114 23.23 -22.94 -10.99
CA TRP A 114 23.41 -22.11 -12.18
C TRP A 114 24.10 -20.81 -11.74
N SER A 115 25.19 -20.42 -12.39
CA SER A 115 25.89 -19.15 -12.13
C SER A 115 25.98 -18.37 -13.42
N SER A 116 25.36 -17.19 -13.45
CA SER A 116 25.48 -16.24 -14.55
C SER A 116 26.08 -14.94 -14.01
N GLY A 117 26.91 -14.28 -14.81
CA GLY A 117 27.46 -12.98 -14.47
C GLY A 117 26.40 -11.91 -14.71
N VAL A 118 25.96 -11.23 -13.66
CA VAL A 118 25.02 -10.10 -13.75
C VAL A 118 25.82 -8.80 -13.70
N VAL A 119 25.61 -7.93 -14.68
CA VAL A 119 26.21 -6.58 -14.69
C VAL A 119 25.48 -5.71 -13.67
N VAL A 120 26.23 -5.16 -12.73
CA VAL A 120 25.71 -4.24 -11.71
C VAL A 120 26.39 -2.88 -11.83
N GLU A 121 25.60 -1.83 -11.71
CA GLU A 121 26.04 -0.44 -11.76
C GLU A 121 26.14 0.13 -10.33
N ALA A 122 27.31 0.70 -10.00
CA ALA A 122 27.54 1.35 -8.72
C ALA A 122 27.45 2.88 -8.86
N PHE A 123 26.71 3.51 -7.96
CA PHE A 123 26.51 4.96 -7.89
C PHE A 123 26.81 5.50 -6.49
N VAL A 124 27.08 6.80 -6.40
CA VAL A 124 27.23 7.53 -5.13
C VAL A 124 26.39 8.80 -5.14
N VAL A 125 25.75 9.10 -4.02
CA VAL A 125 25.08 10.39 -3.80
C VAL A 125 26.14 11.46 -3.53
N ASN A 126 26.18 12.51 -4.35
CA ASN A 126 27.20 13.55 -4.28
C ASN A 126 26.96 14.62 -3.20
N VAL A 127 25.83 14.53 -2.50
CA VAL A 127 25.46 15.45 -1.42
C VAL A 127 25.96 14.89 -0.10
N LYS A 128 26.94 15.57 0.50
CA LYS A 128 27.46 15.20 1.82
C LYS A 128 26.35 15.34 2.88
N ASN A 129 26.27 14.37 3.79
CA ASN A 129 25.32 14.35 4.91
C ASN A 129 23.85 14.39 4.47
N ALA A 130 23.54 13.91 3.26
CA ALA A 130 22.17 13.86 2.75
C ALA A 130 21.24 13.04 3.67
N ALA A 131 21.81 12.08 4.39
CA ALA A 131 21.11 11.21 5.33
C ALA A 131 20.93 11.81 6.73
N ASP A 132 21.48 12.98 7.05
CA ASP A 132 21.35 13.54 8.41
C ASP A 132 19.87 13.73 8.83
N PRO A 133 19.58 13.78 10.14
CA PRO A 133 18.22 13.99 10.63
C PRO A 133 17.74 15.43 10.41
N ASP A 134 16.42 15.59 10.38
CA ASP A 134 15.72 16.88 10.35
C ASP A 134 16.23 17.85 9.25
N HIS A 135 16.44 19.11 9.62
CA HIS A 135 16.87 20.23 8.80
C HIS A 135 18.31 20.11 8.28
N LYS A 136 19.09 19.17 8.83
CA LYS A 136 20.44 18.88 8.35
C LYS A 136 20.43 17.94 7.14
N GLY A 137 19.40 17.09 7.04
CA GLY A 137 19.18 16.19 5.92
C GLY A 137 18.42 16.82 4.77
N ILE A 138 18.40 16.12 3.63
CA ILE A 138 17.74 16.60 2.41
C ILE A 138 16.20 16.44 2.43
N ILE A 139 15.69 15.51 3.25
CA ILE A 139 14.28 15.09 3.23
C ILE A 139 13.36 16.15 3.82
N GLN A 140 13.60 16.62 5.06
CA GLN A 140 12.71 17.54 5.76
C GLN A 140 12.55 18.91 5.04
N PRO A 141 13.62 19.54 4.51
CA PRO A 141 13.49 20.80 3.77
C PRO A 141 12.66 20.66 2.49
N LEU A 142 12.82 19.54 1.77
CA LEU A 142 12.04 19.24 0.57
C LEU A 142 10.57 19.00 0.90
N LEU A 143 10.28 18.23 1.96
CA LEU A 143 8.91 17.99 2.43
C LEU A 143 8.22 19.27 2.87
N LYS A 144 8.89 20.13 3.66
CA LYS A 144 8.33 21.42 4.09
C LYS A 144 7.99 22.32 2.90
N ARG A 145 8.81 22.32 1.86
CA ARG A 145 8.55 23.10 0.64
C ARG A 145 7.44 22.52 -0.22
N TRP A 146 7.37 21.18 -0.33
CA TRP A 146 6.25 20.51 -0.98
C TRP A 146 4.92 20.80 -0.26
N GLN A 147 4.89 20.72 1.07
CA GLN A 147 3.72 21.09 1.88
C GLN A 147 3.32 22.57 1.71
N ALA A 148 4.28 23.45 1.45
CA ALA A 148 4.03 24.86 1.12
C ALA A 148 3.56 25.08 -0.34
N GLY A 149 3.41 24.03 -1.14
CA GLY A 149 2.99 24.09 -2.54
C GLY A 149 4.08 24.58 -3.50
N GLY A 150 5.33 24.66 -3.06
CA GLY A 150 6.44 25.23 -3.84
C GLY A 150 7.32 24.20 -4.56
N LEU A 151 6.90 22.93 -4.63
CA LEU A 151 7.64 21.82 -5.24
C LEU A 151 6.68 20.81 -5.89
N GLU A 152 7.01 20.35 -7.10
CA GLU A 152 6.26 19.31 -7.81
C GLU A 152 6.58 17.90 -7.27
N LEU A 153 5.63 16.96 -7.40
CA LEU A 153 5.80 15.56 -7.00
C LEU A 153 6.98 14.86 -7.71
N SER A 154 7.27 15.26 -8.95
CA SER A 154 8.39 14.76 -9.78
C SER A 154 9.76 14.88 -9.09
N ALA A 155 9.94 15.86 -8.19
CA ALA A 155 11.18 16.04 -7.44
C ALA A 155 11.51 14.85 -6.52
N PHE A 156 10.50 14.14 -6.00
CA PHE A 156 10.71 12.92 -5.19
C PHE A 156 11.09 11.70 -6.03
N GLY A 157 10.92 11.78 -7.36
CA GLY A 157 11.38 10.77 -8.31
C GLY A 157 12.87 10.86 -8.63
N LEU A 158 13.58 11.89 -8.15
CA LEU A 158 15.02 12.04 -8.44
C LEU A 158 15.85 10.90 -7.81
N PRO A 159 16.84 10.33 -8.54
CA PRO A 159 17.68 9.23 -8.06
C PRO A 159 18.34 9.46 -6.69
N ALA A 160 18.84 10.68 -6.46
CA ALA A 160 19.49 11.04 -5.20
C ALA A 160 18.51 10.97 -4.01
N ILE A 161 17.27 11.43 -4.19
CA ILE A 161 16.25 11.48 -3.14
C ILE A 161 15.72 10.07 -2.88
N GLN A 162 15.44 9.31 -3.93
CA GLN A 162 15.04 7.89 -3.81
C GLN A 162 16.09 7.06 -3.05
N ALA A 163 17.38 7.27 -3.34
CA ALA A 163 18.47 6.57 -2.68
C ALA A 163 18.53 6.86 -1.18
N VAL A 164 18.41 8.14 -0.78
CA VAL A 164 18.44 8.54 0.64
C VAL A 164 17.24 7.96 1.38
N ILE A 165 16.04 8.06 0.79
CA ILE A 165 14.81 7.53 1.38
C ILE A 165 14.91 6.01 1.56
N GLU A 166 15.35 5.28 0.54
CA GLU A 166 15.46 3.82 0.61
C GLU A 166 16.53 3.38 1.61
N TYR A 167 17.66 4.11 1.70
CA TYR A 167 18.67 3.89 2.72
C TYR A 167 18.11 4.03 4.14
N LYS A 168 17.47 5.16 4.46
CA LYS A 168 16.87 5.39 5.79
C LYS A 168 15.77 4.37 6.10
N TRP A 169 14.95 4.04 5.10
CA TRP A 169 13.86 3.07 5.23
C TRP A 169 14.36 1.69 5.66
N ARG A 170 15.44 1.20 5.02
CA ARG A 170 16.03 -0.12 5.32
C ARG A 170 16.82 -0.14 6.62
N THR A 171 17.51 0.95 6.91
CA THR A 171 18.43 1.01 8.05
C THR A 171 17.67 1.00 9.38
N PHE A 172 16.67 1.87 9.53
CA PHE A 172 15.96 2.00 10.80
C PHE A 172 14.43 2.10 10.66
N ALA A 173 13.90 2.88 9.69
CA ALA A 173 12.48 3.26 9.73
C ALA A 173 11.53 2.05 9.72
N ARG A 174 11.78 1.06 8.86
CA ARG A 174 10.97 -0.17 8.80
C ARG A 174 11.00 -0.94 10.12
N ARG A 175 12.17 -1.06 10.76
CA ARG A 175 12.30 -1.79 12.03
C ARG A 175 11.61 -1.05 13.16
N LEU A 176 11.76 0.27 13.22
CA LEU A 176 11.12 1.11 14.23
C LEU A 176 9.59 1.05 14.12
N LEU A 177 9.05 1.10 12.89
CA LEU A 177 7.61 0.94 12.66
C LEU A 177 7.10 -0.44 13.04
N LEU A 178 7.86 -1.51 12.77
CA LEU A 178 7.47 -2.86 13.19
C LEU A 178 7.48 -3.01 14.72
N TRP A 179 8.43 -2.38 15.41
CA TRP A 179 8.43 -2.31 16.87
C TRP A 179 7.24 -1.53 17.40
N GLN A 180 6.92 -0.37 16.82
CA GLN A 180 5.73 0.39 17.17
C GLN A 180 4.45 -0.43 16.94
N LEU A 181 4.34 -1.13 15.81
CA LEU A 181 3.22 -2.03 15.53
C LEU A 181 3.12 -3.15 16.57
N ALA A 182 4.22 -3.77 16.97
CA ALA A 182 4.21 -4.82 17.99
C ALA A 182 3.70 -4.32 19.35
N VAL A 183 4.17 -3.13 19.79
CA VAL A 183 3.69 -2.49 21.03
C VAL A 183 2.21 -2.09 20.89
N PHE A 184 1.80 -1.61 19.72
CA PHE A 184 0.40 -1.27 19.45
C PHE A 184 -0.52 -2.49 19.47
N VAL A 185 -0.09 -3.62 18.88
CA VAL A 185 -0.84 -4.88 18.93
C VAL A 185 -0.95 -5.38 20.38
N CYS A 186 0.09 -5.20 21.20
CA CYS A 186 0.02 -5.49 22.63
C CYS A 186 -1.04 -4.62 23.33
N TRP A 187 -1.09 -3.32 23.03
CA TRP A 187 -2.12 -2.40 23.53
C TRP A 187 -3.53 -2.82 23.07
N LEU A 188 -3.71 -3.12 21.78
CA LEU A 188 -4.99 -3.55 21.22
C LEU A 188 -5.47 -4.86 21.86
N ALA A 189 -4.61 -5.88 21.93
CA ALA A 189 -4.96 -7.18 22.48
C ALA A 189 -5.27 -7.11 23.98
N SER A 190 -4.50 -6.34 24.76
CA SER A 190 -4.77 -6.12 26.18
C SER A 190 -6.08 -5.37 26.40
N PHE A 191 -6.37 -4.34 25.62
CA PHE A 191 -7.64 -3.62 25.71
C PHE A 191 -8.85 -4.48 25.32
N PHE A 192 -8.75 -5.27 24.25
CA PHE A 192 -9.83 -6.19 23.85
C PHE A 192 -10.05 -7.28 24.90
N THR A 193 -8.97 -7.79 25.50
CA THR A 193 -9.06 -8.75 26.62
C THR A 193 -9.78 -8.11 27.80
N PHE A 194 -9.45 -6.86 28.16
CA PHE A 194 -10.17 -6.09 29.16
C PHE A 194 -11.66 -5.94 28.82
N ALA A 195 -12.00 -5.52 27.59
CA ALA A 195 -13.38 -5.30 27.18
C ALA A 195 -14.24 -6.57 27.26
N ILE A 196 -13.68 -7.73 26.89
CA ILE A 196 -14.37 -9.04 26.98
C ILE A 196 -14.56 -9.45 28.45
N LEU A 197 -13.53 -9.30 29.29
CA LEU A 197 -13.61 -9.69 30.70
C LEU A 197 -14.51 -8.76 31.53
N PHE A 198 -14.57 -7.48 31.18
CA PHE A 198 -15.38 -6.46 31.83
C PHE A 198 -16.89 -6.68 31.65
N GLN A 199 -17.33 -7.30 30.54
CA GLN A 199 -18.75 -7.51 30.25
C GLN A 199 -19.48 -8.35 31.31
N ASP A 200 -18.77 -9.28 31.95
CA ASP A 200 -19.32 -10.20 32.95
C ASP A 200 -19.08 -9.74 34.41
N GLU A 201 -18.57 -8.52 34.61
CA GLU A 201 -18.21 -8.02 35.93
C GLU A 201 -19.42 -7.45 36.69
N ASP A 202 -19.49 -7.71 37.99
CA ASP A 202 -20.55 -7.15 38.84
C ASP A 202 -20.33 -5.63 39.02
N PRO A 203 -21.27 -4.77 38.56
CA PRO A 203 -21.13 -3.32 38.64
C PRO A 203 -20.98 -2.81 40.08
N LYS A 204 -21.54 -3.53 41.06
CA LYS A 204 -21.63 -3.10 42.46
C LYS A 204 -20.48 -3.57 43.35
N ALA A 205 -19.62 -4.46 42.85
CA ALA A 205 -18.49 -4.96 43.61
C ALA A 205 -17.45 -3.85 43.87
N SER A 206 -16.85 -3.88 45.06
CA SER A 206 -15.71 -3.01 45.38
C SER A 206 -14.44 -3.49 44.66
N LEU A 207 -13.46 -2.61 44.44
CA LEU A 207 -12.21 -2.98 43.76
C LEU A 207 -11.46 -4.13 44.46
N ALA A 208 -11.52 -4.18 45.80
CA ALA A 208 -10.92 -5.27 46.58
C ALA A 208 -11.59 -6.63 46.32
N GLU A 209 -12.91 -6.66 46.13
CA GLU A 209 -13.66 -7.88 45.80
C GLU A 209 -13.40 -8.33 44.37
N VAL A 210 -13.29 -7.38 43.43
CA VAL A 210 -12.95 -7.66 42.03
C VAL A 210 -11.55 -8.28 41.92
N VAL A 211 -10.55 -7.68 42.59
CA VAL A 211 -9.16 -8.19 42.59
C VAL A 211 -9.03 -9.56 43.28
N SER A 212 -9.91 -9.86 44.24
CA SER A 212 -9.93 -11.18 44.90
C SER A 212 -10.35 -12.33 43.96
N THR A 213 -11.07 -12.00 42.89
CA THR A 213 -11.50 -12.97 41.88
C THR A 213 -10.46 -13.09 40.78
N ARG A 214 -10.14 -14.32 40.35
CA ARG A 214 -9.15 -14.56 39.27
C ARG A 214 -9.47 -13.80 37.97
N ARG A 215 -10.76 -13.66 37.65
CA ARG A 215 -11.24 -12.90 36.49
C ARG A 215 -11.04 -11.39 36.68
N GLY A 216 -11.48 -10.82 37.80
CA GLY A 216 -11.30 -9.39 38.07
C GLY A 216 -9.83 -8.98 38.19
N LEU A 217 -8.98 -9.84 38.76
CA LEU A 217 -7.53 -9.66 38.70
C LEU A 217 -7.02 -9.61 37.25
N ALA A 218 -7.49 -10.50 36.38
CA ALA A 218 -7.12 -10.49 34.97
C ALA A 218 -7.62 -9.23 34.24
N THR A 219 -8.82 -8.73 34.56
CA THR A 219 -9.36 -7.46 34.04
C THR A 219 -8.45 -6.29 34.40
N VAL A 220 -8.09 -6.15 35.69
CA VAL A 220 -7.20 -5.08 36.17
C VAL A 220 -5.80 -5.21 35.56
N VAL A 221 -5.24 -6.42 35.47
CA VAL A 221 -3.93 -6.62 34.83
C VAL A 221 -3.97 -6.26 33.35
N ALA A 222 -4.99 -6.67 32.62
CA ALA A 222 -5.14 -6.34 31.20
C ALA A 222 -5.24 -4.82 30.97
N GLU A 223 -5.97 -4.12 31.83
CA GLU A 223 -6.05 -2.66 31.80
C GLU A 223 -4.71 -1.98 32.12
N LEU A 224 -3.99 -2.45 33.14
CA LEU A 224 -2.66 -1.92 33.48
C LEU A 224 -1.66 -2.15 32.35
N VAL A 225 -1.72 -3.32 31.70
CA VAL A 225 -0.89 -3.61 30.51
C VAL A 225 -1.28 -2.71 29.35
N ALA A 226 -2.57 -2.43 29.14
CA ALA A 226 -3.04 -1.50 28.11
C ALA A 226 -2.53 -0.07 28.37
N LEU A 227 -2.62 0.41 29.62
CA LEU A 227 -2.07 1.71 30.03
C LEU A 227 -0.56 1.78 29.85
N LEU A 228 0.18 0.73 30.27
CA LEU A 228 1.63 0.67 30.12
C LEU A 228 2.04 0.68 28.64
N SER A 229 1.32 -0.07 27.80
CA SER A 229 1.57 -0.15 26.36
C SER A 229 1.27 1.16 25.61
N MET A 230 0.44 2.03 26.18
CA MET A 230 0.17 3.38 25.68
C MET A 230 1.33 4.36 25.94
N VAL A 231 2.09 4.20 27.03
CA VAL A 231 3.11 5.17 27.48
C VAL A 231 4.15 5.50 26.40
N PRO A 232 4.75 4.54 25.66
CA PRO A 232 5.72 4.87 24.61
C PRO A 232 5.14 5.80 23.53
N PHE A 233 3.86 5.63 23.17
CA PHE A 233 3.21 6.48 22.16
C PHE A 233 2.96 7.89 22.68
N LEU A 234 2.58 8.04 23.95
CA LEU A 234 2.47 9.36 24.59
C LEU A 234 3.81 10.09 24.63
N VAL A 235 4.92 9.39 24.88
CA VAL A 235 6.26 9.98 24.87
C VAL A 235 6.65 10.45 23.47
N LEU A 236 6.37 9.66 22.45
CA LEU A 236 6.60 10.03 21.04
C LEU A 236 5.79 11.27 20.66
N GLU A 237 4.51 11.34 21.04
CA GLU A 237 3.64 12.49 20.78
C GLU A 237 4.02 13.75 21.55
N ALA A 238 4.53 13.60 22.77
CA ALA A 238 5.12 14.73 23.49
C ALA A 238 6.36 15.28 22.74
N GLY A 239 7.15 14.40 22.13
CA GLY A 239 8.26 14.75 21.25
C GLY A 239 7.81 15.50 20.00
N THR A 240 6.80 15.00 19.29
CA THR A 240 6.26 15.66 18.08
C THR A 240 5.65 17.02 18.40
N LEU A 241 4.93 17.17 19.52
CA LEU A 241 4.38 18.44 19.97
C LEU A 241 5.48 19.47 20.26
N SER A 242 6.60 19.02 20.85
CA SER A 242 7.77 19.85 21.08
C SER A 242 8.44 20.30 19.77
N ALA A 243 8.53 19.41 18.78
CA ALA A 243 9.19 19.68 17.50
C ALA A 243 8.35 20.58 16.56
N TYR A 244 7.06 20.28 16.37
CA TYR A 244 6.20 20.96 15.39
C TYR A 244 5.37 22.13 15.97
N LYS A 245 5.38 22.32 17.30
CA LYS A 245 4.55 23.30 18.04
C LYS A 245 3.05 23.05 17.85
N PHE A 246 2.21 23.72 18.66
CA PHE A 246 0.75 23.55 18.65
C PHE A 246 0.07 23.70 17.28
N ARG A 247 0.57 24.60 16.41
CA ARG A 247 -0.03 24.87 15.09
C ARG A 247 0.32 23.81 14.04
N GLY A 248 1.49 23.19 14.14
CA GLY A 248 1.90 22.09 13.27
C GLY A 248 1.38 20.73 13.75
N TRP A 249 1.12 20.60 15.06
CA TRP A 249 0.58 19.37 15.65
C TRP A 249 -0.92 19.16 15.39
N PHE A 250 -1.71 20.20 15.09
CA PHE A 250 -3.15 20.07 14.89
C PHE A 250 -3.49 19.45 13.52
N ASN A 251 -3.38 18.11 13.43
CA ASN A 251 -3.83 17.28 12.31
C ASN A 251 -4.97 16.37 12.77
N VAL A 252 -5.85 15.95 11.85
CA VAL A 252 -6.98 15.04 12.12
C VAL A 252 -6.50 13.75 12.81
N TRP A 253 -5.34 13.24 12.38
CA TRP A 253 -4.72 12.03 12.94
C TRP A 253 -4.24 12.23 14.37
N ASN A 254 -3.53 13.32 14.65
CA ASN A 254 -3.07 13.64 16.00
C ASN A 254 -4.25 13.92 16.95
N GLY A 255 -5.35 14.49 16.43
CA GLY A 255 -6.60 14.64 17.17
C GLY A 255 -7.24 13.29 17.52
N LEU A 256 -7.31 12.37 16.56
CA LEU A 256 -7.79 11.01 16.78
C LEU A 256 -6.93 10.27 17.81
N ASP A 257 -5.61 10.43 17.72
CA ASP A 257 -4.65 9.85 18.66
C ASP A 257 -4.83 10.42 20.07
N ALA A 258 -4.95 11.75 20.20
CA ALA A 258 -5.25 12.40 21.47
C ALA A 258 -6.57 11.90 22.09
N ILE A 259 -7.61 11.70 21.27
CA ILE A 259 -8.88 11.12 21.71
C ILE A 259 -8.66 9.68 22.21
N THR A 260 -7.90 8.83 21.51
CA THR A 260 -7.64 7.46 21.97
C THR A 260 -6.91 7.40 23.30
N TYR A 261 -5.96 8.31 23.56
CA TYR A 261 -5.27 8.39 24.84
C TYR A 261 -6.19 8.91 25.94
N ALA A 262 -6.98 9.96 25.65
CA ALA A 262 -7.93 10.52 26.60
C ALA A 262 -9.00 9.50 26.98
N LEU A 263 -9.53 8.74 26.03
CA LEU A 263 -10.47 7.64 26.27
C LEU A 263 -9.82 6.54 27.11
N GLN A 264 -8.60 6.10 26.79
CA GLN A 264 -7.89 5.07 27.58
C GLN A 264 -7.68 5.50 29.04
N ILE A 265 -7.26 6.75 29.27
CA ILE A 265 -7.09 7.30 30.62
C ILE A 265 -8.44 7.41 31.33
N SER A 266 -9.48 7.85 30.61
CA SER A 266 -10.83 7.96 31.17
C SER A 266 -11.39 6.61 31.60
N ILE A 267 -11.19 5.56 30.79
CA ILE A 267 -11.58 4.17 31.12
C ILE A 267 -10.86 3.73 32.39
N ALA A 268 -9.54 3.92 32.46
CA ALA A 268 -8.75 3.61 33.64
C ALA A 268 -9.24 4.30 34.90
N VAL A 269 -9.49 5.61 34.82
CA VAL A 269 -10.00 6.37 35.97
C VAL A 269 -11.39 5.88 36.36
N LEU A 270 -12.31 5.69 35.43
CA LEU A 270 -13.69 5.26 35.72
C LEU A 270 -13.76 3.84 36.28
N HIS A 271 -12.96 2.91 35.75
CA HIS A 271 -12.89 1.53 36.21
C HIS A 271 -12.23 1.44 37.60
N LEU A 272 -11.07 2.08 37.81
CA LEU A 272 -10.36 2.04 39.09
C LEU A 272 -11.08 2.84 40.19
N SER A 273 -11.78 3.93 39.85
CA SER A 273 -12.61 4.68 40.79
C SER A 273 -13.99 4.05 41.04
N ARG A 274 -14.30 2.93 40.37
CA ARG A 274 -15.57 2.20 40.47
C ARG A 274 -16.83 3.04 40.16
N HIS A 275 -16.76 3.94 39.18
CA HIS A 275 -17.94 4.65 38.65
C HIS A 275 -18.63 3.86 37.53
N VAL A 276 -18.77 2.53 37.70
CA VAL A 276 -19.24 1.59 36.68
C VAL A 276 -20.76 1.66 36.46
N ASP A 277 -21.52 2.03 37.49
CA ASP A 277 -22.99 2.03 37.49
C ASP A 277 -23.64 3.02 36.49
N SER A 278 -22.87 4.00 36.01
CA SER A 278 -23.40 5.13 35.23
C SER A 278 -23.62 4.83 33.74
N GLY A 279 -23.27 3.63 33.26
CA GLY A 279 -23.38 3.24 31.83
C GLY A 279 -22.40 3.97 30.89
N TYR A 280 -21.83 5.10 31.32
CA TYR A 280 -20.83 5.85 30.56
C TYR A 280 -19.58 5.03 30.28
N LEU A 281 -19.16 4.16 31.21
CA LEU A 281 -17.99 3.30 31.01
C LEU A 281 -18.17 2.38 29.79
N SER A 282 -19.35 1.78 29.61
CA SER A 282 -19.65 0.92 28.46
C SER A 282 -19.62 1.70 27.13
N ILE A 283 -20.15 2.93 27.12
CA ILE A 283 -20.13 3.80 25.93
C ILE A 283 -18.70 4.17 25.55
N VAL A 284 -17.90 4.60 26.54
CA VAL A 284 -16.49 4.99 26.34
C VAL A 284 -15.66 3.78 25.88
N CYS A 285 -15.89 2.59 26.45
CA CYS A 285 -15.23 1.35 26.02
C CYS A 285 -15.60 0.97 24.58
N ALA A 286 -16.88 1.05 24.20
CA ALA A 286 -17.33 0.75 22.85
C ALA A 286 -16.71 1.71 21.82
N LEU A 287 -16.66 3.01 22.14
CA LEU A 287 -16.00 4.00 21.29
C LEU A 287 -14.50 3.70 21.15
N GLN A 288 -13.83 3.37 22.25
CA GLN A 288 -12.40 3.03 22.25
C GLN A 288 -12.09 1.80 21.39
N CYS A 289 -12.93 0.76 21.41
CA CYS A 289 -12.76 -0.41 20.54
C CYS A 289 -12.68 -0.01 19.06
N ILE A 290 -13.60 0.84 18.61
CA ILE A 290 -13.66 1.30 17.22
C ILE A 290 -12.46 2.21 16.91
N MET A 291 -12.12 3.13 17.81
CA MET A 291 -11.01 4.06 17.60
C MET A 291 -9.65 3.35 17.53
N LEU A 292 -9.41 2.33 18.35
CA LEU A 292 -8.18 1.54 18.27
C LEU A 292 -8.07 0.74 16.96
N LEU A 293 -9.18 0.16 16.48
CA LEU A 293 -9.20 -0.50 15.17
C LEU A 293 -8.96 0.48 14.02
N PHE A 294 -9.49 1.70 14.13
CA PHE A 294 -9.21 2.74 13.14
C PHE A 294 -7.74 3.16 13.16
N ARG A 295 -7.15 3.31 14.35
CA ARG A 295 -5.72 3.61 14.52
C ARG A 295 -4.82 2.51 13.94
N LEU A 296 -5.24 1.24 13.96
CA LEU A 296 -4.50 0.15 13.33
C LEU A 296 -4.24 0.40 11.83
N GLN A 297 -5.15 1.13 11.16
CA GLN A 297 -5.02 1.46 9.73
C GLN A 297 -3.78 2.32 9.45
N TYR A 298 -3.26 3.09 10.40
CA TYR A 298 -2.01 3.83 10.24
C TYR A 298 -0.84 2.90 9.88
N TYR A 299 -0.76 1.72 10.49
CA TYR A 299 0.33 0.76 10.29
C TYR A 299 0.24 -0.03 8.98
N SER A 300 -0.88 0.05 8.24
CA SER A 300 -0.99 -0.53 6.90
C SER A 300 0.11 -0.01 5.95
N ARG A 301 0.62 1.21 6.20
CA ARG A 301 1.72 1.87 5.49
C ARG A 301 3.04 1.08 5.50
N VAL A 302 3.23 0.17 6.45
CA VAL A 302 4.47 -0.64 6.59
C VAL A 302 4.55 -1.74 5.53
N PHE A 303 3.41 -2.32 5.13
CA PHE A 303 3.35 -3.52 4.31
C PHE A 303 3.37 -3.19 2.82
N THR A 304 4.38 -3.71 2.10
CA THR A 304 4.59 -3.47 0.66
C THR A 304 3.45 -3.94 -0.25
N ALA A 305 2.65 -4.92 0.17
CA ALA A 305 1.54 -5.45 -0.63
C ALA A 305 0.24 -4.64 -0.46
N THR A 306 0.05 -3.98 0.68
CA THR A 306 -1.07 -3.06 0.96
C THR A 306 -0.61 -1.60 0.91
N ARG A 307 0.55 -1.35 0.27
CA ARG A 307 1.26 -0.05 0.23
C ARG A 307 0.61 0.98 -0.67
N PHE A 308 -0.53 0.65 -1.28
CA PHE A 308 -1.47 1.70 -1.62
C PHE A 308 -1.58 2.57 -0.38
N ALA A 309 -1.45 3.87 -0.57
CA ALA A 309 -1.81 4.83 0.44
C ALA A 309 -3.33 4.73 0.62
N PHE A 310 -3.84 3.61 1.17
CA PHE A 310 -5.26 3.30 1.29
C PHE A 310 -5.97 4.47 1.93
N LEU A 311 -5.34 5.06 2.94
CA LEU A 311 -5.80 6.24 3.64
C LEU A 311 -5.83 7.49 2.75
N GLU A 312 -4.87 7.68 1.85
CA GLU A 312 -4.92 8.79 0.87
C GLU A 312 -5.88 8.52 -0.29
N ALA A 313 -5.96 7.29 -0.78
CA ALA A 313 -6.95 6.87 -1.74
C ALA A 313 -8.36 7.02 -1.18
N VAL A 314 -8.57 6.66 0.09
CA VAL A 314 -9.82 6.88 0.83
C VAL A 314 -10.06 8.38 1.03
N LYS A 315 -9.04 9.17 1.38
CA LYS A 315 -9.20 10.62 1.55
C LYS A 315 -9.56 11.31 0.22
N GLU A 316 -8.87 10.97 -0.85
CA GLU A 316 -9.12 11.50 -2.20
C GLU A 316 -10.49 11.04 -2.70
N ALA A 317 -10.83 9.76 -2.50
CA ALA A 317 -12.15 9.22 -2.76
C ALA A 317 -13.24 9.98 -2.01
N ILE A 318 -13.12 10.13 -0.68
CA ILE A 318 -14.06 10.88 0.16
C ILE A 318 -14.18 12.31 -0.35
N ASN A 319 -13.07 12.97 -0.67
CA ASN A 319 -13.09 14.32 -1.22
C ASN A 319 -13.85 14.39 -2.55
N ALA A 320 -13.57 13.45 -3.47
CA ALA A 320 -14.23 13.34 -4.77
C ALA A 320 -15.74 13.09 -4.66
N ILE A 321 -16.17 12.29 -3.69
CA ILE A 321 -17.59 11.94 -3.49
C ILE A 321 -18.31 12.81 -2.46
N SER A 322 -17.62 13.68 -1.72
CA SER A 322 -18.18 14.45 -0.59
C SER A 322 -19.41 15.27 -0.97
N ILE A 323 -19.35 15.94 -2.13
CA ILE A 323 -20.46 16.73 -2.68
C ILE A 323 -21.64 15.82 -3.04
N TYR A 324 -21.36 14.65 -3.62
CA TYR A 324 -22.38 13.66 -3.95
C TYR A 324 -23.03 13.06 -2.71
N LEU A 325 -22.26 12.78 -1.65
CA LEU A 325 -22.79 12.35 -0.35
C LEU A 325 -23.70 13.42 0.27
N ALA A 326 -23.31 14.69 0.20
CA ALA A 326 -24.16 15.79 0.68
C ALA A 326 -25.48 15.87 -0.12
N PHE A 327 -25.41 15.71 -1.45
CA PHE A 327 -26.59 15.67 -2.30
C PHE A 327 -27.49 14.46 -2.01
N MET A 328 -26.89 13.29 -1.78
CA MET A 328 -27.58 12.06 -1.39
C MET A 328 -28.35 12.25 -0.06
N LEU A 329 -27.70 12.82 0.96
CA LEU A 329 -28.34 13.12 2.24
C LEU A 329 -29.49 14.13 2.08
N LEU A 330 -29.34 15.12 1.19
CA LEU A 330 -30.39 16.10 0.92
C LEU A 330 -31.61 15.48 0.23
N ILE A 331 -31.40 14.61 -0.77
CA ILE A 331 -32.47 13.83 -1.40
C ILE A 331 -33.16 12.95 -0.36
N MET A 332 -32.38 12.22 0.43
CA MET A 332 -32.88 11.34 1.49
C MET A 332 -33.74 12.10 2.49
N LEU A 333 -33.31 13.29 2.92
CA LEU A 333 -34.09 14.17 3.79
C LEU A 333 -35.38 14.65 3.11
N GLY A 334 -35.32 15.01 1.82
CA GLY A 334 -36.49 15.39 1.03
C GLY A 334 -37.55 14.28 0.97
N PHE A 335 -37.13 13.04 0.72
CA PHE A 335 -38.01 11.88 0.76
C PHE A 335 -38.50 11.55 2.17
N ALA A 336 -37.66 11.67 3.19
CA ALA A 336 -38.06 11.45 4.59
C ALA A 336 -39.18 12.42 5.02
N VAL A 337 -39.09 13.69 4.63
CA VAL A 337 -40.14 14.69 4.87
C VAL A 337 -41.39 14.36 4.05
N ALA A 338 -41.25 13.95 2.78
CA ALA A 338 -42.39 13.56 1.94
C ALA A 338 -43.15 12.36 2.53
N PHE A 339 -42.44 11.31 2.99
CA PHE A 339 -43.03 10.17 3.67
C PHE A 339 -43.68 10.55 4.99
N HIS A 340 -43.04 11.39 5.81
CA HIS A 340 -43.63 11.87 7.06
C HIS A 340 -44.95 12.63 6.84
N ILE A 341 -45.04 13.44 5.77
CA ILE A 341 -46.28 14.14 5.39
C ILE A 341 -47.34 13.15 4.90
N LEU A 342 -46.94 12.18 4.08
CA LEU A 342 -47.86 11.21 3.49
C LEU A 342 -48.47 10.28 4.54
N PHE A 343 -47.69 9.82 5.51
CA PHE A 343 -48.10 8.97 6.64
C PHE A 343 -48.64 9.76 7.84
N ARG A 344 -49.01 11.03 7.65
CA ARG A 344 -49.57 11.86 8.74
C ARG A 344 -50.84 11.25 9.36
N ALA A 345 -51.65 10.54 8.57
CA ALA A 345 -52.86 9.87 9.04
C ALA A 345 -52.59 8.50 9.69
N ASP A 346 -51.45 7.89 9.39
CA ASP A 346 -51.09 6.50 9.76
C ASP A 346 -49.92 6.46 10.75
N GLN A 347 -49.92 7.37 11.74
CA GLN A 347 -48.86 7.47 12.76
C GLN A 347 -48.84 6.29 13.76
N GLU A 348 -49.70 5.29 13.56
CA GLU A 348 -49.65 4.02 14.30
C GLU A 348 -48.36 3.23 13.98
N HIS A 349 -47.79 3.44 12.79
CA HIS A 349 -46.46 2.92 12.45
C HIS A 349 -45.36 3.84 13.03
N GLU A 350 -44.55 3.30 13.95
CA GLU A 350 -43.48 4.07 14.62
C GLU A 350 -42.41 4.61 13.66
N GLU A 351 -42.26 3.94 12.51
CA GLU A 351 -41.27 4.20 11.47
C GLU A 351 -41.41 5.59 10.83
N PHE A 352 -42.63 6.10 10.67
CA PHE A 352 -42.89 7.39 10.02
C PHE A 352 -43.39 8.49 10.97
N ARG A 353 -43.46 8.17 12.27
CA ARG A 353 -44.03 9.06 13.30
C ARG A 353 -43.24 10.35 13.48
N THR A 354 -41.92 10.31 13.30
CA THR A 354 -41.06 11.50 13.38
C THR A 354 -40.20 11.60 12.14
N ILE A 355 -39.81 12.82 11.76
CA ILE A 355 -38.90 13.05 10.63
C ILE A 355 -37.58 12.29 10.82
N THR A 356 -37.08 12.18 12.06
CA THR A 356 -35.87 11.42 12.38
C THR A 356 -36.05 9.93 12.11
N ASN A 357 -37.17 9.33 12.53
CA ASN A 357 -37.44 7.92 12.25
C ASN A 357 -37.62 7.68 10.76
N SER A 358 -38.34 8.56 10.05
CA SER A 358 -38.48 8.49 8.59
C SER A 358 -37.13 8.57 7.90
N PHE A 359 -36.24 9.46 8.36
CA PHE A 359 -34.90 9.61 7.82
C PHE A 359 -34.03 8.39 8.08
N LEU A 360 -34.07 7.83 9.30
CA LEU A 360 -33.36 6.59 9.64
C LEU A 360 -33.88 5.41 8.81
N LEU A 361 -35.18 5.33 8.55
CA LEU A 361 -35.76 4.31 7.69
C LEU A 361 -35.30 4.48 6.23
N MET A 362 -35.26 5.70 5.71
CA MET A 362 -34.69 5.95 4.38
C MET A 362 -33.22 5.55 4.34
N PHE A 363 -32.42 5.92 5.35
CA PHE A 363 -31.01 5.54 5.43
C PHE A 363 -30.81 4.02 5.48
N ALA A 364 -31.59 3.32 6.30
CA ALA A 364 -31.52 1.86 6.43
C ALA A 364 -31.90 1.13 5.12
N ASN A 365 -32.76 1.73 4.30
CA ASN A 365 -33.21 1.18 3.03
C ASN A 365 -32.51 1.80 1.81
N GLN A 366 -31.29 2.34 1.98
CA GLN A 366 -30.54 2.93 0.87
C GLN A 366 -30.17 1.91 -0.22
N ASP A 367 -29.80 0.68 0.18
CA ASP A 367 -29.35 -0.38 -0.73
C ASP A 367 -30.46 -1.39 -1.07
N GLY A 368 -31.65 -1.22 -0.49
CA GLY A 368 -32.76 -2.18 -0.55
C GLY A 368 -34.06 -1.55 -1.03
N LEU A 369 -35.06 -2.40 -1.24
CA LEU A 369 -36.43 -1.95 -1.50
C LEU A 369 -37.10 -1.65 -0.14
N LEU A 370 -37.70 -0.47 -0.02
CA LEU A 370 -38.59 -0.19 1.11
C LEU A 370 -39.68 -1.26 1.20
N ASP A 371 -40.05 -1.64 2.43
CA ASP A 371 -41.10 -2.62 2.66
C ASP A 371 -42.43 -2.15 2.04
N LEU A 372 -42.82 -2.81 0.95
CA LEU A 372 -44.01 -2.47 0.19
C LEU A 372 -45.30 -2.85 0.93
N ASP A 373 -45.24 -3.75 1.90
CA ASP A 373 -46.42 -4.17 2.66
C ASP A 373 -46.86 -3.04 3.60
N ILE A 374 -45.90 -2.34 4.20
CA ILE A 374 -46.16 -1.12 5.01
C ILE A 374 -46.71 0.01 4.12
N MET A 375 -46.22 0.13 2.88
CA MET A 375 -46.72 1.12 1.92
C MET A 375 -48.15 0.82 1.47
N ARG A 376 -48.50 -0.45 1.27
CA ARG A 376 -49.85 -0.87 0.88
C ARG A 376 -50.86 -0.81 2.02
N ALA A 377 -50.39 -0.90 3.26
CA ALA A 377 -51.22 -0.73 4.45
C ALA A 377 -51.57 0.75 4.75
N SER A 378 -50.92 1.71 4.09
CA SER A 378 -51.18 3.14 4.29
C SER A 378 -52.54 3.60 3.76
N HIS A 379 -53.01 4.75 4.27
CA HIS A 379 -54.26 5.40 3.87
C HIS A 379 -54.29 5.76 2.38
N ASN A 380 -53.13 6.08 1.80
CA ASN A 380 -52.96 6.37 0.38
C ASN A 380 -51.95 5.41 -0.26
N PRO A 381 -52.35 4.13 -0.49
CA PRO A 381 -51.42 3.07 -0.86
C PRO A 381 -50.77 3.31 -2.23
N MET A 382 -51.51 3.93 -3.16
CA MET A 382 -51.00 4.26 -4.49
C MET A 382 -49.89 5.31 -4.45
N ALA A 383 -50.08 6.38 -3.66
CA ALA A 383 -49.08 7.45 -3.52
C ALA A 383 -47.85 6.96 -2.74
N ALA A 384 -48.05 6.17 -1.68
CA ALA A 384 -46.95 5.63 -0.87
C ALA A 384 -46.10 4.64 -1.68
N THR A 385 -46.75 3.73 -2.42
CA THR A 385 -46.05 2.80 -3.30
C THR A 385 -45.30 3.52 -4.41
N LEU A 386 -45.92 4.53 -5.06
CA LEU A 386 -45.25 5.30 -6.12
C LEU A 386 -44.03 6.07 -5.59
N LEU A 387 -44.15 6.68 -4.41
CA LEU A 387 -43.05 7.40 -3.76
C LEU A 387 -41.92 6.44 -3.36
N ALA A 388 -42.24 5.25 -2.85
CA ALA A 388 -41.27 4.21 -2.50
C ALA A 388 -40.53 3.64 -3.72
N VAL A 389 -41.24 3.39 -4.82
CA VAL A 389 -40.62 2.99 -6.09
C VAL A 389 -39.74 4.11 -6.63
N GLY A 390 -40.22 5.36 -6.59
CA GLY A 390 -39.44 6.53 -6.99
C GLY A 390 -38.16 6.71 -6.16
N TYR A 391 -38.25 6.57 -4.84
CA TYR A 391 -37.09 6.59 -3.94
C TYR A 391 -36.09 5.48 -4.29
N SER A 392 -36.56 4.24 -4.42
CA SER A 392 -35.71 3.08 -4.72
C SER A 392 -35.01 3.22 -6.08
N PHE A 393 -35.71 3.77 -7.08
CA PHE A 393 -35.12 4.07 -8.39
C PHE A 393 -34.07 5.18 -8.29
N VAL A 394 -34.38 6.32 -7.67
CA VAL A 394 -33.44 7.44 -7.57
C VAL A 394 -32.22 7.06 -6.74
N MET A 395 -32.41 6.51 -5.53
CA MET A 395 -31.28 6.18 -4.65
C MET A 395 -30.52 4.95 -5.12
N GLY A 396 -31.20 3.82 -5.30
CA GLY A 396 -30.55 2.55 -5.62
C GLY A 396 -30.05 2.47 -7.06
N MET A 397 -30.83 2.94 -8.04
CA MET A 397 -30.44 2.82 -9.45
C MET A 397 -29.65 4.02 -9.97
N VAL A 398 -29.94 5.25 -9.55
CA VAL A 398 -29.26 6.44 -10.09
C VAL A 398 -28.07 6.85 -9.22
N ILE A 399 -28.30 7.18 -7.95
CA ILE A 399 -27.28 7.79 -7.09
C ILE A 399 -26.16 6.81 -6.73
N VAL A 400 -26.49 5.59 -6.28
CA VAL A 400 -25.47 4.59 -5.90
C VAL A 400 -24.63 4.17 -7.11
N ASN A 401 -25.24 3.94 -8.28
CA ASN A 401 -24.49 3.59 -9.49
C ASN A 401 -23.59 4.73 -9.98
N MET A 402 -24.05 5.98 -9.91
CA MET A 402 -23.21 7.14 -10.22
C MET A 402 -22.05 7.27 -9.23
N LEU A 403 -22.29 7.03 -7.94
CA LEU A 403 -21.29 7.07 -6.88
C LEU A 403 -20.18 6.04 -7.13
N ILE A 404 -20.53 4.81 -7.52
CA ILE A 404 -19.58 3.76 -7.88
C ILE A 404 -18.73 4.19 -9.09
N GLY A 405 -19.35 4.79 -10.11
CA GLY A 405 -18.64 5.29 -11.30
C GLY A 405 -17.63 6.39 -10.97
N VAL A 406 -18.03 7.39 -10.17
CA VAL A 406 -17.14 8.48 -9.72
C VAL A 406 -16.01 7.93 -8.85
N MET A 407 -16.34 7.00 -7.94
CA MET A 407 -15.36 6.34 -7.08
C MET A 407 -14.31 5.58 -7.89
N SER A 408 -14.73 4.81 -8.90
CA SER A 408 -13.81 4.06 -9.76
C SER A 408 -12.84 4.99 -10.48
N ASN A 409 -13.34 6.09 -11.06
CA ASN A 409 -12.50 7.07 -11.76
C ASN A 409 -11.54 7.79 -10.79
N ALA A 410 -12.00 8.14 -9.58
CA ALA A 410 -11.14 8.75 -8.57
C ALA A 410 -10.03 7.80 -8.11
N LEU A 411 -10.34 6.51 -7.94
CA LEU A 411 -9.35 5.49 -7.58
C LEU A 411 -8.32 5.27 -8.69
N GLU A 412 -8.74 5.20 -9.95
CA GLU A 412 -7.84 5.05 -11.10
C GLU A 412 -6.88 6.24 -11.22
N LYS A 413 -7.40 7.47 -11.16
CA LYS A 413 -6.59 8.69 -11.14
C LYS A 413 -5.63 8.75 -9.94
N THR A 414 -6.05 8.20 -8.80
CA THR A 414 -5.16 8.12 -7.62
C THR A 414 -4.03 7.12 -7.85
N ASN A 415 -4.24 6.08 -8.65
CA ASN A 415 -3.21 5.10 -8.97
C ASN A 415 -2.17 5.62 -9.98
N GLU A 416 -2.52 6.62 -10.80
CA GLU A 416 -1.54 7.32 -11.63
C GLU A 416 -0.44 7.95 -10.73
N HIS A 417 0.83 7.60 -10.98
CA HIS A 417 2.03 8.00 -10.20
C HIS A 417 2.17 7.35 -8.81
N SER A 418 1.73 6.10 -8.66
CA SER A 418 1.83 5.34 -7.40
C SER A 418 3.28 5.16 -6.91
N GLY A 419 4.27 5.04 -7.80
CA GLY A 419 5.67 4.87 -7.44
C GLY A 419 6.27 6.13 -6.79
N THR A 420 6.03 7.30 -7.39
CA THR A 420 6.53 8.57 -6.85
C THR A 420 5.79 8.96 -5.55
N LYS A 421 4.46 8.75 -5.49
CA LYS A 421 3.69 8.92 -4.25
C LYS A 421 4.18 8.00 -3.13
N MET A 422 4.50 6.75 -3.45
CA MET A 422 5.07 5.82 -2.47
C MET A 422 6.40 6.32 -1.90
N THR A 423 7.26 6.90 -2.74
CA THR A 423 8.52 7.50 -2.29
C THR A 423 8.28 8.69 -1.37
N LEU A 424 7.33 9.55 -1.71
CA LEU A 424 6.89 10.67 -0.85
C LEU A 424 6.34 10.19 0.50
N HIS A 425 5.53 9.12 0.54
CA HIS A 425 5.03 8.59 1.82
C HIS A 425 6.13 8.05 2.70
N LYS A 426 7.08 7.30 2.12
CA LYS A 426 8.26 6.85 2.87
C LYS A 426 9.00 8.06 3.45
N ALA A 427 9.20 9.12 2.66
CA ALA A 427 9.83 10.35 3.13
C ALA A 427 9.08 10.98 4.29
N SER A 428 7.75 11.11 4.19
CA SER A 428 6.91 11.67 5.25
C SER A 428 6.96 10.85 6.54
N ILE A 429 6.94 9.53 6.44
CA ILE A 429 7.03 8.64 7.61
C ILE A 429 8.41 8.73 8.24
N ILE A 430 9.47 8.80 7.43
CA ILE A 430 10.83 8.98 7.94
C ILE A 430 10.96 10.30 8.70
N ASP A 431 10.45 11.41 8.15
CA ASP A 431 10.46 12.72 8.82
C ASP A 431 9.67 12.70 10.14
N GLU A 432 8.51 12.04 10.15
CA GLU A 432 7.68 11.86 11.35
C GLU A 432 8.42 11.05 12.42
N LEU A 433 9.06 9.94 12.04
CA LEU A 433 9.84 9.11 12.96
C LEU A 433 11.07 9.84 13.48
N GLU A 434 11.79 10.56 12.63
CA GLU A 434 12.97 11.35 13.02
C GLU A 434 12.58 12.46 14.01
N SER A 435 11.50 13.17 13.72
CA SER A 435 11.01 14.25 14.58
C SER A 435 10.41 13.75 15.90
N ALA A 436 9.87 12.53 15.92
CA ALA A 436 9.32 11.90 17.13
C ALA A 436 10.40 11.23 17.99
N MET A 437 11.60 11.01 17.46
CA MET A 437 12.67 10.32 18.20
C MET A 437 13.22 11.21 19.31
N PRO A 438 13.29 10.71 20.56
CA PRO A 438 13.95 11.44 21.62
C PRO A 438 15.45 11.59 21.37
N SER A 439 16.04 12.72 21.75
CA SER A 439 17.47 13.02 21.51
C SER A 439 18.43 11.99 22.13
N TRP A 440 18.04 11.30 23.21
CA TRP A 440 18.86 10.23 23.79
C TRP A 440 18.97 8.99 22.90
N LEU A 441 17.93 8.71 22.11
CA LEU A 441 17.91 7.60 21.16
C LEU A 441 18.71 7.98 19.91
N GLU A 442 18.53 9.21 19.43
CA GLU A 442 19.30 9.78 18.32
C GLU A 442 20.81 9.73 18.60
N ASN A 443 21.25 10.26 19.75
CA ASN A 443 22.66 10.26 20.16
C ASN A 443 23.27 8.86 20.30
N ARG A 444 22.45 7.84 20.56
CA ARG A 444 22.93 6.45 20.71
C ARG A 444 23.25 5.80 19.37
N PHE A 445 22.61 6.25 18.29
CA PHE A 445 22.77 5.69 16.96
C PHE A 445 23.45 6.65 15.96
N ASP A 446 23.95 7.78 16.47
CA ASP A 446 24.75 8.73 15.73
C ASP A 446 25.99 8.03 15.12
N GLY A 447 26.19 8.19 13.82
CA GLY A 447 27.21 7.51 13.01
C GLY A 447 26.85 6.13 12.46
N ILE A 448 25.81 5.44 12.95
CA ILE A 448 25.33 4.17 12.36
C ILE A 448 24.18 4.44 11.37
N TRP A 449 23.26 5.34 11.74
CA TRP A 449 22.09 5.66 10.92
C TRP A 449 22.33 6.82 9.94
N TYR A 450 23.37 7.62 10.19
CA TYR A 450 23.64 8.87 9.48
C TYR A 450 25.08 8.88 8.91
N PRO A 451 25.31 8.25 7.76
CA PRO A 451 26.62 8.26 7.09
C PRO A 451 26.84 9.53 6.26
N ASP A 452 28.10 9.93 6.07
CA ASP A 452 28.49 11.08 5.24
C ASP A 452 28.09 10.90 3.76
N PHE A 453 28.23 9.69 3.21
CA PHE A 453 27.89 9.36 1.81
C PHE A 453 27.06 8.07 1.70
N ILE A 454 26.18 8.05 0.70
CA ILE A 454 25.36 6.88 0.37
C ILE A 454 25.80 6.33 -0.98
N HIS A 455 26.12 5.04 -1.00
CA HIS A 455 26.41 4.25 -2.18
C HIS A 455 25.16 3.47 -2.59
N ILE A 456 24.91 3.37 -3.89
CA ILE A 456 23.81 2.61 -4.48
C ILE A 456 24.36 1.55 -5.42
N LEU A 457 23.78 0.37 -5.39
CA LEU A 457 23.99 -0.69 -6.38
C LEU A 457 22.68 -0.96 -7.09
N ARG A 458 22.72 -0.99 -8.42
CA ARG A 458 21.58 -1.26 -9.29
C ARG A 458 21.92 -2.41 -10.24
N ILE A 459 20.94 -3.25 -10.56
CA ILE A 459 21.04 -4.23 -11.65
C ILE A 459 20.62 -3.53 -12.94
N ASP A 460 21.43 -3.63 -13.99
CA ASP A 460 21.08 -3.08 -15.30
C ASP A 460 20.02 -3.97 -15.98
N PRO A 461 18.75 -3.54 -16.10
CA PRO A 461 17.66 -4.38 -16.59
C PRO A 461 17.80 -4.75 -18.09
N ASP A 462 18.62 -4.02 -18.84
CA ASP A 462 18.83 -4.26 -20.27
C ASP A 462 19.94 -5.28 -20.55
N ARG A 463 20.78 -5.55 -19.55
CA ARG A 463 21.89 -6.50 -19.61
C ARG A 463 21.71 -7.74 -18.73
N VAL A 464 20.56 -7.87 -18.06
CA VAL A 464 20.13 -9.16 -17.53
C VAL A 464 19.89 -10.08 -18.73
N ASP A 465 20.35 -11.34 -18.66
CA ASP A 465 20.16 -12.38 -19.68
C ASP A 465 18.66 -12.55 -20.02
N LYS A 466 18.09 -11.64 -20.82
CA LYS A 466 16.80 -11.82 -21.46
C LYS A 466 17.05 -12.92 -22.49
N PRO A 467 16.34 -14.06 -22.43
CA PRO A 467 16.47 -15.06 -23.47
C PRO A 467 16.18 -14.35 -24.78
N ASN A 468 17.16 -14.34 -25.69
CA ASN A 468 17.04 -13.65 -26.96
C ASN A 468 16.08 -14.48 -27.83
N LEU A 469 14.78 -14.28 -27.62
CA LEU A 469 13.70 -15.03 -28.25
C LEU A 469 13.81 -14.93 -29.79
N GLU A 470 14.35 -13.84 -30.30
CA GLU A 470 14.62 -13.63 -31.73
C GLU A 470 15.75 -14.51 -32.25
N GLU A 471 16.80 -14.79 -31.47
CA GLU A 471 17.87 -15.72 -31.86
C GLU A 471 17.46 -17.18 -31.69
N MET A 472 16.62 -17.51 -30.70
CA MET A 472 16.08 -18.87 -30.54
C MET A 472 15.18 -19.32 -31.69
N TRP A 473 14.65 -18.37 -32.47
CA TRP A 473 13.74 -18.63 -33.60
C TRP A 473 14.37 -18.34 -34.96
N LYS A 474 15.64 -17.90 -35.00
CA LYS A 474 16.41 -17.94 -36.25
C LYS A 474 16.64 -19.41 -36.59
N PRO A 475 16.17 -19.89 -37.75
CA PRO A 475 16.63 -21.18 -38.23
C PRO A 475 18.15 -21.13 -38.29
N ASN A 476 18.83 -22.14 -37.73
CA ASN A 476 20.29 -22.29 -37.85
C ASN A 476 20.64 -22.42 -39.35
N GLU A 477 20.86 -21.32 -40.04
CA GLU A 477 21.37 -21.32 -41.43
C GLU A 477 22.84 -21.77 -41.50
N GLU A 478 23.54 -21.85 -40.35
CA GLU A 478 24.96 -22.21 -40.28
C GLU A 478 25.25 -23.70 -40.01
N GLU A 479 24.24 -24.55 -39.82
CA GLU A 479 24.42 -26.01 -39.79
C GLU A 479 24.24 -26.68 -41.16
N GLN A 480 24.03 -25.91 -42.23
CA GLN A 480 23.73 -26.43 -43.57
C GLN A 480 24.94 -26.51 -44.52
N ASP A 481 26.15 -26.19 -44.07
CA ASP A 481 27.36 -26.17 -44.94
C ASP A 481 28.42 -27.23 -44.59
N LYS A 482 28.09 -28.20 -43.72
CA LYS A 482 28.93 -29.37 -43.47
C LYS A 482 28.13 -30.64 -43.24
N ASP A 483 27.37 -31.07 -44.24
CA ASP A 483 27.37 -32.51 -44.52
C ASP A 483 27.09 -32.79 -45.99
N ASP A 484 27.81 -33.78 -46.47
CA ASP A 484 27.88 -34.21 -47.86
C ASP A 484 26.49 -34.58 -48.40
N GLY A 485 26.29 -34.31 -49.68
CA GLY A 485 25.00 -34.48 -50.34
C GLY A 485 24.45 -35.91 -50.34
N SER A 486 23.13 -35.98 -50.54
CA SER A 486 22.34 -37.13 -51.00
C SER A 486 21.96 -38.23 -49.98
N ALA A 487 20.95 -37.97 -49.14
CA ALA A 487 20.04 -39.04 -48.68
C ALA A 487 18.69 -38.56 -48.08
N GLU A 488 18.64 -37.46 -47.32
CA GLU A 488 17.46 -37.23 -46.43
C GLU A 488 16.28 -36.44 -47.04
N SER A 489 16.47 -35.65 -48.09
CA SER A 489 15.34 -34.95 -48.73
C SER A 489 14.42 -35.86 -49.55
N VAL A 490 14.85 -37.08 -49.87
CA VAL A 490 14.06 -38.10 -50.56
C VAL A 490 13.12 -38.84 -49.60
N ASP A 491 13.51 -38.97 -48.32
CA ASP A 491 12.73 -39.74 -47.35
C ASP A 491 11.50 -38.98 -46.84
N VAL A 492 11.60 -37.66 -46.63
CA VAL A 492 10.46 -36.83 -46.22
C VAL A 492 9.41 -36.72 -47.34
N ALA A 493 9.84 -36.60 -48.59
CA ALA A 493 8.93 -36.59 -49.74
C ALA A 493 8.24 -37.96 -49.95
N GLY A 494 8.97 -39.05 -49.71
CA GLY A 494 8.42 -40.41 -49.73
C GLY A 494 7.38 -40.63 -48.62
N GLN A 495 7.68 -40.20 -47.39
CA GLN A 495 6.77 -40.27 -46.25
C GLN A 495 5.52 -39.41 -46.47
N LEU A 496 5.64 -38.22 -47.07
CA LEU A 496 4.49 -37.38 -47.38
C LEU A 496 3.57 -38.02 -48.45
N ALA A 497 4.16 -38.66 -49.47
CA ALA A 497 3.42 -39.36 -50.50
C ALA A 497 2.70 -40.61 -49.94
N GLU A 498 3.33 -41.32 -49.00
CA GLU A 498 2.73 -42.48 -48.34
C GLU A 498 1.56 -42.08 -47.43
N VAL A 499 1.69 -40.97 -46.69
CA VAL A 499 0.61 -40.41 -45.86
C VAL A 499 -0.56 -39.93 -46.73
N GLN A 500 -0.29 -39.27 -47.86
CA GLN A 500 -1.34 -38.88 -48.81
C GLN A 500 -2.06 -40.09 -49.42
N ALA A 501 -1.33 -41.16 -49.74
CA ALA A 501 -1.92 -42.40 -50.24
C ALA A 501 -2.79 -43.11 -49.18
N GLN A 502 -2.40 -43.05 -47.90
CA GLN A 502 -3.21 -43.58 -46.80
C GLN A 502 -4.50 -42.78 -46.59
N LEU A 503 -4.44 -41.45 -46.67
CA LEU A 503 -5.63 -40.58 -46.59
C LEU A 503 -6.63 -40.87 -47.71
N ALA A 504 -6.15 -41.04 -48.95
CA ALA A 504 -7.02 -41.37 -50.09
C ALA A 504 -7.71 -42.74 -49.94
N ARG A 505 -7.01 -43.75 -49.39
CA ARG A 505 -7.63 -45.06 -49.08
C ARG A 505 -8.68 -44.95 -47.98
N MET A 506 -8.45 -44.11 -46.98
CA MET A 506 -9.40 -43.91 -45.88
C MET A 506 -10.68 -43.22 -46.36
N GLU A 507 -10.56 -42.23 -47.27
CA GLU A 507 -11.72 -41.61 -47.93
C GLU A 507 -12.53 -42.61 -48.77
N GLN A 508 -11.86 -43.48 -49.54
CA GLN A 508 -12.56 -44.52 -50.30
C GLN A 508 -13.29 -45.53 -49.40
N LEU A 509 -12.70 -45.92 -48.27
CA LEU A 509 -13.36 -46.78 -47.30
C LEU A 509 -14.57 -46.11 -46.67
N LEU A 510 -14.48 -44.82 -46.34
CA LEU A 510 -15.60 -44.03 -45.84
C LEU A 510 -16.73 -43.92 -46.86
N GLN A 511 -16.42 -43.67 -48.14
CA GLN A 511 -17.42 -43.64 -49.21
C GLN A 511 -18.08 -44.99 -49.44
N ASN A 512 -17.31 -46.08 -49.40
CA ASN A 512 -17.86 -47.44 -49.53
C ASN A 512 -18.77 -47.79 -48.34
N LEU A 513 -18.41 -47.41 -47.11
CA LEU A 513 -19.26 -47.62 -45.93
C LEU A 513 -20.54 -46.79 -45.98
N LEU A 514 -20.47 -45.55 -46.49
CA LEU A 514 -21.64 -44.71 -46.68
C LEU A 514 -22.58 -45.25 -47.78
N GLN A 515 -22.03 -45.81 -48.86
CA GLN A 515 -22.84 -46.50 -49.88
C GLN A 515 -23.45 -47.80 -49.37
N GLN A 516 -22.73 -48.58 -48.54
CA GLN A 516 -23.27 -49.79 -47.92
C GLN A 516 -24.43 -49.48 -46.95
N LYS A 517 -24.36 -48.35 -46.24
CA LYS A 517 -25.40 -47.94 -45.29
C LYS A 517 -26.63 -47.31 -45.95
N GLY A 518 -26.51 -46.88 -47.21
CA GLY A 518 -27.61 -46.33 -48.02
C GLY A 518 -28.41 -47.36 -48.82
N GLY A 519 -28.06 -48.66 -48.75
CA GLY A 519 -28.55 -49.68 -49.68
C GLY A 519 -29.10 -50.97 -49.05
N SER A 520 -29.68 -50.94 -47.85
CA SER A 520 -30.47 -52.08 -47.34
C SER A 520 -31.71 -51.63 -46.57
N ASP A 521 -32.75 -51.38 -47.34
CA ASP A 521 -34.18 -51.65 -47.13
C ASP A 521 -34.68 -51.95 -45.71
N THR A 522 -35.58 -51.07 -45.25
CA THR A 522 -36.78 -51.42 -44.47
C THR A 522 -37.53 -52.61 -45.07
N PRO A 523 -38.02 -53.52 -44.22
CA PRO A 523 -39.39 -53.97 -44.38
C PRO A 523 -40.24 -53.86 -43.11
N ALA A 524 -41.51 -53.63 -43.41
CA ALA A 524 -42.67 -53.49 -42.56
C ALA A 524 -43.06 -54.76 -41.74
N ILE A 525 -43.82 -54.50 -40.66
CA ILE A 525 -44.87 -55.34 -40.02
C ILE A 525 -44.43 -56.60 -39.25
N SER A 526 -44.76 -56.65 -37.94
CA SER A 526 -45.73 -57.60 -37.33
C SER A 526 -45.58 -57.73 -35.80
N SER A 527 -46.68 -57.45 -35.08
CA SER A 527 -47.16 -58.12 -33.85
C SER A 527 -46.22 -58.38 -32.64
N ALA A 528 -46.42 -57.63 -31.56
CA ALA A 528 -46.92 -58.11 -30.26
C ALA A 528 -47.19 -56.90 -29.35
#